data_AF-A0A9P0DYM4-F1
#
_entry.id   AF-A0A9P0DYM4-F1
#
_cell.length_a   1.000
_cell.length_b   1.000
_cell.length_c   1.000
_cell.angle_alpha   90.00
_cell.angle_beta   90.00
_cell.angle_gamma   90.00
#
_symmetry.space_group_name_H-M   'P 1'
#
loop_
_entity.id
_entity.type
_entity.pdbx_description
1 polymer ?
#
loop_
_entity_poly.entity_id
_entity_poly.type
_entity_poly.pdbx_seq_one_letter_code
_entity_poly.pdbx_strand_id
1 'polypeptide(L)'
;MGKFFAVLPALLLILAGYQVFRKSADAGNGPLVSTYIFLTALFLLLYDLRLYPKQLRKLDGPFQTVIEFLIAAFLMENIIMDFWFPIESVINKEILPRIAELIEESFKQRDWDCQTVCEVFRSETTALVCSYFLSIFFLLAVLHAIRAIDLRALQDGPSCFFGDIAYRLKRFYRKKMKAFGFGGKRRVKIKESVEKTCRIAKSKKKSERQFADDPCHDEIDYDGMNMEEQDYCGDMENYQFDDDSCKSYSDFDMAGDDDF
;
A
#
# COMPACT_ATOMS: atom_id res chain seq x y z
N MET A 1 -4.79 -16.88 3.48
CA MET A 1 -5.61 -16.33 2.38
C MET A 1 -7.09 -16.18 2.73
N GLY A 2 -7.59 -16.70 3.86
CA GLY A 2 -9.02 -16.66 4.23
C GLY A 2 -9.68 -15.28 4.19
N LYS A 3 -8.99 -14.23 4.67
CA LYS A 3 -9.49 -12.86 4.67
C LYS A 3 -9.99 -12.36 3.31
N PHE A 4 -9.28 -12.70 2.23
CA PHE A 4 -9.69 -12.27 0.89
C PHE A 4 -11.04 -12.90 0.51
N PHE A 5 -11.20 -14.18 0.81
CA PHE A 5 -12.42 -14.92 0.51
C PHE A 5 -13.61 -14.52 1.38
N ALA A 6 -13.39 -13.89 2.53
CA ALA A 6 -14.46 -13.34 3.36
C ALA A 6 -14.90 -11.94 2.88
N VAL A 7 -13.93 -11.05 2.58
CA VAL A 7 -14.21 -9.65 2.25
C VAL A 7 -14.67 -9.49 0.79
N LEU A 8 -14.15 -10.29 -0.14
CA LEU A 8 -14.54 -10.23 -1.56
C LEU A 8 -16.05 -10.50 -1.79
N PRO A 9 -16.66 -11.58 -1.26
CA PRO A 9 -18.10 -11.80 -1.45
C PRO A 9 -18.94 -10.73 -0.77
N ALA A 10 -18.49 -10.13 0.34
CA ALA A 10 -19.19 -8.99 0.96
C ALA A 10 -19.23 -7.79 0.00
N LEU A 11 -18.09 -7.48 -0.65
CA LEU A 11 -18.03 -6.45 -1.69
C LEU A 11 -18.95 -6.78 -2.86
N LEU A 12 -18.90 -8.01 -3.39
CA LEU A 12 -19.73 -8.43 -4.52
C LEU A 12 -21.23 -8.36 -4.18
N LEU A 13 -21.60 -8.69 -2.95
CA LEU A 13 -22.98 -8.63 -2.47
C LEU A 13 -23.51 -7.20 -2.50
N ILE A 14 -22.71 -6.23 -2.03
CA ILE A 14 -23.05 -4.80 -2.09
C ILE A 14 -23.06 -4.26 -3.52
N LEU A 15 -22.10 -4.67 -4.35
CA LEU A 15 -22.07 -4.28 -5.78
C LEU A 15 -23.29 -4.79 -6.55
N ALA A 16 -23.82 -5.95 -6.17
CA ALA A 16 -25.05 -6.51 -6.71
C ALA A 16 -26.32 -5.84 -6.15
N GLY A 17 -26.18 -4.87 -5.23
CA GLY A 17 -27.31 -4.16 -4.62
C GLY A 17 -28.07 -4.98 -3.57
N TYR A 18 -27.53 -6.14 -3.17
CA TYR A 18 -28.10 -6.92 -2.08
C TYR A 18 -27.62 -6.33 -0.75
N GLN A 19 -28.56 -6.05 0.14
CA GLN A 19 -28.28 -5.61 1.50
C GLN A 19 -28.85 -6.64 2.47
N VAL A 20 -28.01 -7.15 3.37
CA VAL A 20 -28.39 -8.20 4.31
C VAL A 20 -28.92 -7.61 5.60
N PHE A 21 -28.30 -6.53 6.10
CA PHE A 21 -28.56 -6.03 7.45
C PHE A 21 -29.46 -4.80 7.48
N ARG A 22 -29.35 -3.93 6.47
CA ARG A 22 -30.16 -2.71 6.39
C ARG A 22 -30.86 -2.59 5.04
N LYS A 23 -32.02 -1.96 5.06
CA LYS A 23 -32.71 -1.54 3.84
C LYS A 23 -32.35 -0.09 3.59
N SER A 24 -31.86 0.25 2.40
CA SER A 24 -31.62 1.65 2.06
C SER A 24 -32.95 2.39 2.09
N ALA A 25 -33.04 3.42 2.93
CA ALA A 25 -33.93 4.54 2.64
C ALA A 25 -33.56 5.03 1.24
N ASP A 26 -34.54 5.45 0.41
CA ASP A 26 -34.36 5.89 -0.98
C ASP A 26 -33.21 6.89 -1.12
N ALA A 27 -31.99 6.37 -1.20
CA ALA A 27 -30.78 7.10 -1.46
C ALA A 27 -30.87 7.32 -2.95
N GLY A 28 -31.20 8.56 -3.34
CA GLY A 28 -31.36 8.92 -4.73
C GLY A 28 -30.16 8.50 -5.58
N ASN A 29 -30.29 8.61 -6.90
CA ASN A 29 -29.27 8.18 -7.86
C ASN A 29 -27.97 9.00 -7.68
N GLY A 30 -27.09 8.57 -6.78
CA GLY A 30 -25.77 9.14 -6.57
C GLY A 30 -24.80 8.76 -7.70
N PRO A 31 -23.64 9.42 -7.80
CA PRO A 31 -22.63 9.09 -8.78
C PRO A 31 -22.04 7.69 -8.53
N LEU A 32 -22.52 6.71 -9.30
CA LEU A 32 -22.14 5.29 -9.19
C LEU A 32 -20.63 5.07 -9.12
N VAL A 33 -19.86 5.79 -9.97
CA VAL A 33 -18.41 5.60 -10.05
C VAL A 33 -17.70 6.09 -8.78
N SER A 34 -18.15 7.20 -8.17
CA SER A 34 -17.58 7.69 -6.92
C SER A 34 -17.78 6.68 -5.79
N THR A 35 -18.99 6.11 -5.71
CA THR A 35 -19.31 5.04 -4.76
C THR A 35 -18.45 3.80 -5.00
N TYR A 36 -18.14 3.44 -6.25
CA TYR A 36 -17.23 2.33 -6.54
C TYR A 36 -15.79 2.59 -6.10
N ILE A 37 -15.29 3.82 -6.27
CA ILE A 37 -13.96 4.21 -5.78
C ILE A 37 -13.92 4.11 -4.26
N PHE A 38 -14.95 4.65 -3.59
CA PHE A 38 -15.08 4.55 -2.13
C PHE A 38 -15.18 3.10 -1.64
N LEU A 39 -16.01 2.28 -2.28
CA LEU A 39 -16.13 0.84 -2.00
C LEU A 39 -14.81 0.10 -2.16
N THR A 40 -14.05 0.43 -3.20
CA THR A 40 -12.72 -0.13 -3.43
C THR A 40 -11.77 0.25 -2.30
N ALA A 41 -11.77 1.51 -1.88
CA ALA A 41 -10.99 1.97 -0.73
C ALA A 41 -11.41 1.21 0.54
N LEU A 42 -12.70 1.10 0.81
CA LEU A 42 -13.23 0.40 1.97
C LEU A 42 -12.87 -1.10 1.96
N PHE A 43 -12.93 -1.74 0.80
CA PHE A 43 -12.46 -3.10 0.61
C PHE A 43 -10.98 -3.25 0.97
N LEU A 44 -10.11 -2.36 0.46
CA LEU A 44 -8.68 -2.40 0.78
C LEU A 44 -8.42 -2.19 2.28
N LEU A 45 -9.17 -1.25 2.88
CA LEU A 45 -9.10 -0.95 4.31
C LEU A 45 -9.47 -2.18 5.14
N LEU A 46 -10.64 -2.78 4.88
CA LEU A 46 -11.13 -3.97 5.59
C LEU A 46 -10.27 -5.21 5.34
N TYR A 47 -9.68 -5.32 4.16
CA TYR A 47 -8.78 -6.41 3.81
C TYR A 47 -7.47 -6.37 4.61
N ASP A 48 -6.93 -5.18 4.84
CA ASP A 48 -5.67 -4.98 5.56
C ASP A 48 -5.87 -4.93 7.09
N LEU A 49 -6.91 -4.22 7.55
CA LEU A 49 -7.21 -4.10 8.98
C LEU A 49 -7.63 -5.44 9.60
N ARG A 50 -7.03 -5.73 10.74
CA ARG A 50 -7.37 -6.90 11.56
C ARG A 50 -8.52 -6.56 12.50
N LEU A 51 -9.72 -6.33 11.96
CA LEU A 51 -10.90 -5.85 12.71
C LEU A 51 -11.43 -6.85 13.75
N TYR A 52 -11.03 -8.12 13.63
CA TYR A 52 -11.57 -9.19 14.45
C TYR A 52 -10.81 -9.33 15.78
N PRO A 53 -11.51 -9.42 16.93
CA PRO A 53 -10.87 -9.72 18.19
C PRO A 53 -10.13 -11.06 18.13
N LYS A 54 -9.00 -11.15 18.86
CA LYS A 54 -8.12 -12.34 18.85
C LYS A 54 -8.87 -13.65 19.20
N GLN A 55 -9.95 -13.55 19.95
CA GLN A 55 -10.79 -14.67 20.37
C GLN A 55 -11.52 -15.34 19.19
N LEU A 56 -12.08 -14.57 18.26
CA LEU A 56 -12.81 -15.10 17.09
C LEU A 56 -11.88 -15.74 16.06
N ARG A 57 -10.58 -15.40 16.10
CA ARG A 57 -9.56 -16.01 15.22
C ARG A 57 -9.20 -17.44 15.61
N LYS A 58 -9.68 -17.94 16.76
CA LYS A 58 -9.44 -19.30 17.24
C LYS A 58 -10.51 -20.30 16.76
N LEU A 59 -11.56 -19.85 16.09
CA LEU A 59 -12.60 -20.73 15.57
C LEU A 59 -12.11 -21.56 14.38
N ASP A 60 -12.73 -22.74 14.20
CA ASP A 60 -12.45 -23.61 13.06
C ASP A 60 -12.67 -22.88 11.72
N GLY A 61 -11.79 -23.18 10.76
CA GLY A 61 -11.61 -22.42 9.51
C GLY A 61 -12.89 -22.01 8.74
N PRO A 62 -13.88 -22.88 8.51
CA PRO A 62 -15.08 -22.48 7.77
C PRO A 62 -15.95 -21.48 8.55
N PHE A 63 -16.13 -21.68 9.85
CA PHE A 63 -16.92 -20.78 10.70
C PHE A 63 -16.25 -19.42 10.83
N GLN A 64 -14.92 -19.41 10.97
CA GLN A 64 -14.16 -18.16 10.96
C GLN A 64 -14.43 -17.37 9.67
N THR A 65 -14.40 -18.02 8.50
CA THR A 65 -14.63 -17.35 7.21
C THR A 65 -16.04 -16.77 7.10
N VAL A 66 -17.05 -17.49 7.57
CA VAL A 66 -18.46 -17.02 7.57
C VAL A 66 -18.63 -15.81 8.48
N ILE A 67 -18.05 -15.85 9.69
CA ILE A 67 -18.10 -14.72 10.63
C ILE A 67 -17.35 -13.52 10.06
N GLU A 68 -16.17 -13.74 9.46
CA GLU A 68 -15.40 -12.69 8.81
C GLU A 68 -16.22 -12.01 7.69
N PHE A 69 -16.92 -12.80 6.87
CA PHE A 69 -17.81 -12.31 5.81
C PHE A 69 -18.96 -11.48 6.38
N LEU A 70 -19.68 -11.98 7.38
CA LEU A 70 -20.84 -11.30 7.96
C LEU A 70 -20.44 -9.95 8.56
N ILE A 71 -19.33 -9.89 9.28
CA ILE A 71 -18.81 -8.66 9.86
C ILE A 71 -18.34 -7.70 8.76
N ALA A 72 -17.66 -8.20 7.72
CA ALA A 72 -17.22 -7.36 6.62
C ALA A 72 -18.42 -6.74 5.88
N ALA A 73 -19.45 -7.55 5.58
CA ALA A 73 -20.69 -7.08 4.97
C ALA A 73 -21.41 -6.06 5.87
N PHE A 74 -21.53 -6.35 7.16
CA PHE A 74 -22.11 -5.43 8.13
C PHE A 74 -21.36 -4.09 8.17
N LEU A 75 -20.03 -4.10 8.29
CA LEU A 75 -19.24 -2.87 8.33
C LEU A 75 -19.32 -2.10 7.02
N MET A 76 -19.24 -2.77 5.87
CA MET A 76 -19.37 -2.09 4.58
C MET A 76 -20.74 -1.44 4.43
N GLU A 77 -21.82 -2.15 4.72
CA GLU A 77 -23.18 -1.60 4.68
C GLU A 77 -23.34 -0.39 5.60
N ASN A 78 -22.89 -0.48 6.86
CA ASN A 78 -23.01 0.62 7.82
C ASN A 78 -22.16 1.83 7.41
N ILE A 79 -20.92 1.62 6.97
CA ILE A 79 -20.05 2.72 6.55
C ILE A 79 -20.60 3.41 5.30
N ILE A 80 -21.16 2.67 4.34
CA ILE A 80 -21.77 3.29 3.16
C ILE A 80 -23.01 4.09 3.56
N MET A 81 -23.89 3.51 4.36
CA MET A 81 -25.19 4.10 4.68
C MET A 81 -25.09 5.25 5.69
N ASP A 82 -24.24 5.12 6.72
CA ASP A 82 -24.17 6.10 7.82
C ASP A 82 -23.05 7.13 7.62
N PHE A 83 -22.04 6.82 6.80
CA PHE A 83 -20.92 7.72 6.58
C PHE A 83 -20.85 8.25 5.15
N TRP A 84 -20.82 7.37 4.14
CA TRP A 84 -20.61 7.81 2.75
C TRP A 84 -21.78 8.64 2.20
N PHE A 85 -22.99 8.08 2.15
CA PHE A 85 -24.13 8.78 1.56
C PHE A 85 -24.52 10.07 2.28
N PRO A 86 -24.50 10.14 3.63
CA PRO A 86 -24.76 11.40 4.32
C PRO A 86 -23.71 12.47 3.99
N ILE A 87 -22.42 12.13 3.99
CA ILE A 87 -21.35 13.09 3.65
C ILE A 87 -21.50 13.58 2.22
N GLU A 88 -21.74 12.68 1.28
CA GLU A 88 -21.96 13.03 -0.12
C GLU A 88 -23.20 13.93 -0.29
N SER A 89 -24.30 13.61 0.40
CA SER A 89 -25.51 14.42 0.37
C SER A 89 -25.30 15.81 0.97
N VAL A 90 -24.62 15.92 2.11
CA VAL A 90 -24.35 17.21 2.76
C VAL A 90 -23.45 18.09 1.90
N ILE A 91 -22.40 17.52 1.30
CA ILE A 91 -21.50 18.29 0.42
C ILE A 91 -22.24 18.82 -0.80
N ASN A 92 -23.01 17.96 -1.44
CA ASN A 92 -23.68 18.30 -2.69
C ASN A 92 -24.89 19.22 -2.48
N LYS A 93 -25.67 19.03 -1.41
CA LYS A 93 -26.92 19.79 -1.18
C LYS A 93 -26.76 21.01 -0.30
N GLU A 94 -25.81 20.99 0.65
CA GLU A 94 -25.71 22.06 1.65
C GLU A 94 -24.44 22.89 1.47
N ILE A 95 -23.28 22.26 1.36
CA ILE A 95 -21.99 22.97 1.38
C ILE A 95 -21.76 23.72 0.07
N LEU A 96 -21.91 23.06 -1.08
CA LEU A 96 -21.65 23.68 -2.38
C LEU A 96 -22.53 24.91 -2.66
N PRO A 97 -23.87 24.84 -2.49
CA PRO A 97 -24.73 26.02 -2.68
C PRO A 97 -24.41 27.14 -1.70
N ARG A 98 -24.10 26.80 -0.43
CA ARG A 98 -23.76 27.80 0.58
C ARG A 98 -22.43 28.51 0.29
N ILE A 99 -21.44 27.81 -0.26
CA ILE A 99 -20.20 28.44 -0.74
C ILE A 99 -20.52 29.39 -1.90
N ALA A 100 -21.39 28.98 -2.83
CA ALA A 100 -21.80 29.85 -3.94
C ALA A 100 -22.48 31.14 -3.43
N GLU A 101 -23.36 31.04 -2.45
CA GLU A 101 -24.01 32.19 -1.81
C GLU A 101 -23.00 33.12 -1.11
N LEU A 102 -22.06 32.57 -0.34
CA LEU A 102 -21.03 33.35 0.34
C LEU A 102 -20.10 34.07 -0.66
N ILE A 103 -19.77 33.43 -1.77
CA ILE A 103 -19.02 34.05 -2.87
C ILE A 103 -19.86 35.18 -3.48
N GLU A 104 -21.12 34.92 -3.82
CA GLU A 104 -22.03 35.92 -4.40
C GLU A 104 -22.14 37.17 -3.51
N GLU A 105 -22.28 36.99 -2.19
CA GLU A 105 -22.30 38.08 -1.21
C GLU A 105 -20.97 38.86 -1.16
N SER A 106 -19.84 38.16 -1.18
CA SER A 106 -18.51 38.76 -1.14
C SER A 106 -18.20 39.62 -2.38
N PHE A 107 -18.69 39.21 -3.56
CA PHE A 107 -18.48 39.94 -4.81
C PHE A 107 -19.47 41.11 -4.99
N LYS A 108 -20.72 40.97 -4.51
CA LYS A 108 -21.69 42.08 -4.49
C LYS A 108 -21.20 43.27 -3.67
N GLN A 109 -20.44 43.03 -2.60
CA GLN A 109 -19.83 44.12 -1.82
C GLN A 109 -18.84 44.98 -2.63
N ARG A 110 -18.32 44.47 -3.75
CA ARG A 110 -17.32 45.13 -4.60
C ARG A 110 -17.87 45.59 -5.97
N ASP A 111 -19.19 45.54 -6.18
CA ASP A 111 -19.85 45.84 -7.47
C ASP A 111 -19.34 44.99 -8.66
N TRP A 112 -18.87 43.76 -8.38
CA TRP A 112 -18.42 42.84 -9.42
C TRP A 112 -19.49 41.78 -9.71
N ASP A 113 -19.78 41.55 -10.99
CA ASP A 113 -20.69 40.48 -11.40
C ASP A 113 -19.97 39.13 -11.40
N CYS A 114 -20.51 38.16 -10.64
CA CYS A 114 -19.93 36.84 -10.40
C CYS A 114 -20.91 35.72 -10.77
N GLN A 115 -21.96 36.03 -11.54
CA GLN A 115 -23.06 35.10 -11.81
C GLN A 115 -22.57 33.76 -12.39
N THR A 116 -21.63 33.78 -13.35
CA THR A 116 -21.10 32.57 -13.99
C THR A 116 -20.39 31.63 -13.00
N VAL A 117 -19.61 32.18 -12.06
CA VAL A 117 -18.87 31.37 -11.07
C VAL A 117 -19.84 30.75 -10.07
N CYS A 118 -20.83 31.52 -9.61
CA CYS A 118 -21.85 31.02 -8.68
C CYS A 118 -22.72 29.93 -9.32
N GLU A 119 -23.03 30.08 -10.61
CA GLU A 119 -23.75 29.07 -11.38
C GLU A 119 -22.94 27.77 -11.52
N VAL A 120 -21.62 27.87 -11.74
CA VAL A 120 -20.74 26.69 -11.74
C VAL A 120 -20.79 25.97 -10.39
N PHE A 121 -20.73 26.67 -9.25
CA PHE A 121 -20.81 26.01 -7.94
C PHE A 121 -22.17 25.36 -7.65
N ARG A 122 -23.25 25.90 -8.20
CA ARG A 122 -24.61 25.32 -8.09
C ARG A 122 -24.86 24.19 -9.09
N SER A 123 -24.00 24.03 -10.09
CA SER A 123 -24.19 23.03 -11.13
C SER A 123 -24.00 21.60 -10.64
N GLU A 124 -24.77 20.68 -11.22
CA GLU A 124 -24.66 19.24 -10.93
C GLU A 124 -23.27 18.69 -11.28
N THR A 125 -22.58 19.26 -12.27
CA THR A 125 -21.23 18.85 -12.66
C THR A 125 -20.21 19.11 -11.55
N THR A 126 -20.31 20.24 -10.85
CA THR A 126 -19.44 20.52 -9.71
C THR A 126 -19.70 19.57 -8.55
N ALA A 127 -20.97 19.26 -8.27
CA ALA A 127 -21.33 18.24 -7.28
C ALA A 127 -20.71 16.87 -7.61
N LEU A 128 -20.78 16.44 -8.88
CA LEU A 128 -20.12 15.22 -9.35
C LEU A 128 -18.60 15.27 -9.13
N VAL A 129 -17.95 16.36 -9.53
CA VAL A 129 -16.49 16.55 -9.36
C VAL A 129 -16.10 16.50 -7.89
N CYS A 130 -16.87 17.13 -7.00
CA CYS A 130 -16.65 17.09 -5.56
C CYS A 130 -16.79 15.67 -4.99
N SER A 131 -17.83 14.92 -5.41
CA SER A 131 -17.98 13.51 -5.05
C SER A 131 -16.75 12.69 -5.47
N TYR A 132 -16.26 12.86 -6.71
CA TYR A 132 -15.05 12.17 -7.18
C TYR A 132 -13.80 12.56 -6.38
N PHE A 133 -13.63 13.85 -6.11
CA PHE A 133 -12.50 14.33 -5.34
C PHE A 133 -12.49 13.71 -3.94
N LEU A 134 -13.66 13.63 -3.31
CA LEU A 134 -13.80 13.05 -1.97
C LEU A 134 -13.54 11.54 -1.96
N SER A 135 -14.05 10.79 -2.94
CA SER A 135 -13.77 9.34 -3.03
C SER A 135 -12.29 9.07 -3.32
N ILE A 136 -11.65 9.85 -4.18
CA ILE A 136 -10.20 9.77 -4.44
C ILE A 136 -9.41 10.12 -3.19
N PHE A 137 -9.78 11.19 -2.48
CA PHE A 137 -9.13 11.59 -1.23
C PHE A 137 -9.23 10.48 -0.18
N PHE A 138 -10.42 9.87 -0.02
CA PHE A 138 -10.61 8.74 0.89
C PHE A 138 -9.77 7.53 0.47
N LEU A 139 -9.72 7.21 -0.83
CA LEU A 139 -8.85 6.14 -1.34
C LEU A 139 -7.37 6.41 -1.03
N LEU A 140 -6.89 7.63 -1.24
CA LEU A 140 -5.52 8.02 -0.91
C LEU A 140 -5.25 7.92 0.59
N ALA A 141 -6.19 8.35 1.43
CA ALA A 141 -6.09 8.22 2.88
C ALA A 141 -6.01 6.76 3.32
N VAL A 142 -6.83 5.87 2.73
CA VAL A 142 -6.75 4.43 2.98
C VAL A 142 -5.42 3.85 2.52
N LEU A 143 -5.00 4.17 1.29
CA LEU A 143 -3.72 3.71 0.74
C LEU A 143 -2.53 4.16 1.59
N HIS A 144 -2.63 5.36 2.17
CA HIS A 144 -1.66 5.85 3.14
C HIS A 144 -1.71 5.08 4.47
N ALA A 145 -2.91 4.84 5.01
CA ALA A 145 -3.11 4.11 6.26
C ALA A 145 -2.56 2.68 6.20
N ILE A 146 -2.75 1.98 5.07
CA ILE A 146 -2.18 0.64 4.83
C ILE A 146 -0.70 0.66 4.41
N ARG A 147 -0.05 1.83 4.50
CA ARG A 147 1.35 2.07 4.12
C ARG A 147 1.68 1.69 2.67
N ALA A 148 0.68 1.67 1.79
CA ALA A 148 0.89 1.44 0.36
C ALA A 148 1.44 2.69 -0.34
N ILE A 149 1.08 3.88 0.16
CA ILE A 149 1.56 5.18 -0.32
C ILE A 149 2.17 5.96 0.84
N ASP A 150 3.31 6.61 0.61
CA ASP A 150 3.89 7.55 1.57
C ASP A 150 3.60 8.99 1.13
N LEU A 151 2.72 9.69 1.87
CA LEU A 151 2.41 11.10 1.61
C LEU A 151 3.60 12.02 1.91
N ARG A 152 4.62 11.54 2.63
CA ARG A 152 5.84 12.32 2.91
C ARG A 152 6.63 12.62 1.64
N ALA A 153 6.61 11.70 0.66
CA ALA A 153 7.25 11.90 -0.63
C ALA A 153 6.66 13.07 -1.44
N LEU A 154 5.50 13.62 -1.03
CA LEU A 154 4.95 14.83 -1.63
C LEU A 154 5.82 16.07 -1.35
N GLN A 155 6.63 16.06 -0.30
CA GLN A 155 7.59 17.14 0.00
C GLN A 155 8.65 17.30 -1.08
N ASP A 156 9.02 16.20 -1.74
CA ASP A 156 10.02 16.17 -2.81
C ASP A 156 9.45 16.55 -4.19
N GLY A 157 8.16 16.90 -4.23
CA GLY A 157 7.44 17.33 -5.42
C GLY A 157 6.49 16.27 -6.02
N PRO A 158 5.54 16.71 -6.87
CA PRO A 158 4.47 15.84 -7.37
C PRO A 158 5.00 14.73 -8.30
N SER A 159 6.03 14.99 -9.10
CA SER A 159 6.62 14.00 -10.01
C SER A 159 7.23 12.83 -9.24
N CYS A 160 8.01 13.11 -8.20
CA CYS A 160 8.59 12.12 -7.28
C CYS A 160 7.49 11.32 -6.59
N PHE A 161 6.45 12.00 -6.07
CA PHE A 161 5.31 11.37 -5.42
C PHE A 161 4.56 10.39 -6.34
N PHE A 162 4.21 10.79 -7.56
CA PHE A 162 3.53 9.89 -8.51
C PHE A 162 4.43 8.73 -8.96
N GLY A 163 5.74 8.96 -9.08
CA GLY A 163 6.73 7.92 -9.34
C GLY A 163 6.77 6.86 -8.24
N ASP A 164 6.82 7.28 -6.98
CA ASP A 164 6.82 6.38 -5.82
C ASP A 164 5.49 5.60 -5.72
N ILE A 165 4.35 6.27 -5.90
CA ILE A 165 3.04 5.60 -5.95
C ILE A 165 3.02 4.51 -7.01
N ALA A 166 3.40 4.85 -8.25
CA ALA A 166 3.39 3.91 -9.36
C ALA A 166 4.33 2.72 -9.09
N TYR A 167 5.52 2.99 -8.53
CA TYR A 167 6.47 1.96 -8.15
C TYR A 167 5.94 1.03 -7.06
N ARG A 168 5.41 1.58 -5.95
CA ARG A 168 4.86 0.81 -4.82
C ARG A 168 3.63 0.02 -5.22
N LEU A 169 2.72 0.62 -5.98
CA LEU A 169 1.54 -0.05 -6.50
C LEU A 169 1.93 -1.22 -7.41
N LYS A 170 2.86 -1.00 -8.34
CA LYS A 170 3.40 -2.07 -9.21
C LYS A 170 4.08 -3.17 -8.41
N ARG A 171 4.86 -2.83 -7.38
CA ARG A 171 5.50 -3.80 -6.46
C ARG A 171 4.46 -4.59 -5.68
N PHE A 172 3.41 -3.94 -5.18
CA PHE A 172 2.29 -4.57 -4.47
C PHE A 172 1.53 -5.55 -5.38
N TYR A 173 1.12 -5.11 -6.58
CA TYR A 173 0.48 -5.97 -7.57
C TYR A 173 1.37 -7.17 -7.93
N ARG A 174 2.67 -6.96 -8.13
CA ARG A 174 3.62 -8.04 -8.43
C ARG A 174 3.69 -9.06 -7.28
N LYS A 175 3.74 -8.62 -6.02
CA LYS A 175 3.73 -9.50 -4.85
C LYS A 175 2.42 -10.30 -4.76
N LYS A 176 1.27 -9.64 -4.96
CA LYS A 176 -0.04 -10.30 -4.94
C LYS A 176 -0.20 -11.28 -6.10
N MET A 177 0.13 -10.91 -7.32
CA MET A 177 0.10 -11.80 -8.49
C MET A 177 0.97 -13.05 -8.30
N LYS A 178 2.14 -12.91 -7.66
CA LYS A 178 2.97 -14.06 -7.27
C LYS A 178 2.29 -14.94 -6.23
N ALA A 179 1.65 -14.35 -5.21
CA ALA A 179 0.93 -15.09 -4.18
C ALA A 179 -0.27 -15.88 -4.74
N PHE A 180 -0.92 -15.37 -5.79
CA PHE A 180 -1.98 -16.06 -6.52
C PHE A 180 -1.48 -17.14 -7.49
N GLY A 181 -0.16 -17.40 -7.57
CA GLY A 181 0.40 -18.44 -8.43
C GLY A 181 0.57 -18.06 -9.91
N PHE A 182 0.18 -16.84 -10.31
CA PHE A 182 0.40 -16.33 -11.66
C PHE A 182 1.84 -15.90 -11.93
N GLY A 183 2.68 -15.86 -10.90
CA GLY A 183 4.11 -15.63 -11.04
C GLY A 183 4.80 -16.90 -11.55
N GLY A 184 4.99 -17.02 -12.86
CA GLY A 184 5.84 -18.06 -13.44
C GLY A 184 7.17 -18.12 -12.66
N LYS A 185 7.48 -19.29 -12.09
CA LYS A 185 8.73 -19.52 -11.36
C LYS A 185 9.86 -19.18 -12.33
N ARG A 186 10.46 -17.98 -12.21
CA ARG A 186 11.72 -17.70 -12.89
C ARG A 186 12.69 -18.71 -12.33
N ARG A 187 12.93 -19.79 -13.09
CA ARG A 187 14.04 -20.68 -12.85
C ARG A 187 15.26 -19.78 -12.94
N VAL A 188 15.80 -19.39 -11.79
CA VAL A 188 17.12 -18.80 -11.73
C VAL A 188 18.01 -19.86 -12.35
N LYS A 189 18.43 -19.64 -13.60
CA LYS A 189 19.51 -20.43 -14.18
C LYS A 189 20.71 -20.07 -13.35
N ILE A 190 20.96 -20.85 -12.30
CA ILE A 190 22.25 -20.88 -11.63
C ILE A 190 23.20 -21.38 -12.72
N LYS A 191 23.72 -20.45 -13.53
CA LYS A 191 24.85 -20.73 -14.39
C LYS A 191 25.94 -21.18 -13.43
N GLU A 192 26.40 -22.41 -13.61
CA GLU A 192 27.48 -23.05 -12.87
C GLU A 192 28.68 -22.10 -12.72
N SER A 193 28.70 -21.30 -11.66
CA SER A 193 29.92 -20.65 -11.17
C SER A 193 30.80 -21.65 -10.40
N VAL A 194 30.26 -22.85 -10.10
CA VAL A 194 30.97 -23.96 -9.44
C VAL A 194 32.21 -24.41 -10.23
N GLU A 195 32.20 -24.32 -11.56
CA GLU A 195 33.38 -24.66 -12.37
C GLU A 195 34.52 -23.64 -12.26
N LYS A 196 34.23 -22.36 -11.97
CA LYS A 196 35.28 -21.34 -11.83
C LYS A 196 35.91 -21.34 -10.44
N THR A 197 35.13 -21.52 -9.37
CA THR A 197 35.68 -21.62 -8.01
C THR A 197 36.55 -22.86 -7.82
N CYS A 198 36.22 -23.97 -8.49
CA CYS A 198 37.02 -25.20 -8.45
C CYS A 198 38.36 -25.08 -9.22
N ARG A 199 38.44 -24.23 -10.26
CA ARG A 199 39.71 -23.93 -10.96
C ARG A 199 40.62 -23.03 -10.13
N ILE A 200 40.08 -22.07 -9.40
CA ILE A 200 40.85 -21.16 -8.53
C ILE A 200 41.39 -21.92 -7.30
N ALA A 201 40.61 -22.84 -6.71
CA ALA A 201 41.08 -23.69 -5.62
C ALA A 201 42.22 -24.65 -6.04
N LYS A 202 42.23 -25.10 -7.30
CA LYS A 202 43.30 -25.95 -7.84
C LYS A 202 44.59 -25.18 -8.18
N SER A 203 44.52 -23.89 -8.49
CA SER A 203 45.74 -23.09 -8.72
C SER A 203 46.44 -22.74 -7.40
N LYS A 204 45.69 -22.47 -6.32
CA LYS A 204 46.26 -22.16 -4.99
C LYS A 204 47.03 -23.33 -4.37
N LYS A 205 46.51 -24.56 -4.46
CA LYS A 205 47.21 -25.77 -3.98
C LYS A 205 48.51 -26.09 -4.73
N LYS A 206 48.73 -25.50 -5.91
CA LYS A 206 49.98 -25.69 -6.66
C LYS A 206 51.06 -24.67 -6.29
N SER A 207 50.71 -23.50 -5.75
CA SER A 207 51.70 -22.52 -5.28
C SER A 207 52.15 -22.73 -3.83
N GLU A 208 51.33 -23.36 -2.98
CA GLU A 208 51.71 -23.68 -1.58
C GLU A 208 52.71 -24.84 -1.46
N ARG A 209 52.89 -25.66 -2.50
CA ARG A 209 53.91 -26.74 -2.49
C ARG A 209 55.33 -26.28 -2.84
N GLN A 210 55.55 -24.99 -3.07
CA GLN A 210 56.88 -24.44 -3.38
C GLN A 210 57.50 -23.61 -2.24
N PHE A 211 56.86 -23.54 -1.07
CA PHE A 211 57.32 -22.68 0.04
C PHE A 211 57.48 -23.42 1.39
N ALA A 212 57.51 -24.76 1.37
CA ALA A 212 57.71 -25.57 2.57
C ALA A 212 59.13 -26.15 2.57
N ASP A 213 60.14 -25.29 2.72
CA ASP A 213 61.50 -25.63 3.12
C ASP A 213 62.19 -24.36 3.65
N ASP A 214 61.78 -23.89 4.84
CA ASP A 214 62.64 -23.00 5.65
C ASP A 214 62.25 -23.14 7.14
N PRO A 215 63.08 -23.76 8.00
CA PRO A 215 62.80 -23.91 9.42
C PRO A 215 63.65 -22.92 10.22
N CYS A 216 63.07 -21.79 10.63
CA CYS A 216 63.53 -20.98 11.77
C CYS A 216 62.56 -19.81 11.99
N HIS A 217 61.82 -19.79 13.12
CA HIS A 217 61.88 -18.72 14.12
C HIS A 217 60.70 -18.78 15.11
N ASP A 218 61.10 -18.95 16.37
CA ASP A 218 60.68 -18.29 17.61
C ASP A 218 59.21 -18.19 18.02
N GLU A 219 58.97 -18.77 19.20
CA GLU A 219 57.85 -18.58 20.10
C GLU A 219 57.60 -17.09 20.37
N ILE A 220 56.41 -16.60 20.02
CA ILE A 220 55.87 -15.35 20.52
C ILE A 220 54.68 -15.72 21.42
N ASP A 221 54.87 -15.49 22.72
CA ASP A 221 53.84 -15.48 23.75
C ASP A 221 52.82 -14.38 23.43
N TYR A 222 51.55 -14.76 23.24
CA TYR A 222 50.44 -13.81 23.15
C TYR A 222 49.60 -13.89 24.41
N ASP A 223 49.89 -12.96 25.32
CA ASP A 223 49.07 -12.65 26.48
C ASP A 223 47.83 -11.86 26.04
N GLY A 224 46.67 -12.33 26.52
CA GLY A 224 45.41 -11.61 26.72
C GLY A 224 45.00 -10.50 25.73
N MET A 225 44.17 -10.86 24.75
CA MET A 225 43.22 -9.90 24.16
C MET A 225 41.79 -10.45 24.24
N ASN A 226 40.93 -9.61 24.81
CA ASN A 226 39.51 -9.82 25.03
C ASN A 226 38.77 -10.11 23.72
N MET A 227 37.84 -11.07 23.80
CA MET A 227 36.78 -11.26 22.82
C MET A 227 35.88 -10.03 22.80
N GLU A 228 35.94 -9.25 21.72
CA GLU A 228 34.78 -8.49 21.25
C GLU A 228 34.15 -9.25 20.07
N GLU A 229 32.82 -9.31 20.16
CA GLU A 229 31.91 -10.11 19.38
C GLU A 229 31.96 -9.78 17.88
N GLN A 230 31.78 -10.83 17.09
CA GLN A 230 31.72 -10.85 15.63
C GLN A 230 30.50 -10.07 15.12
N ASP A 231 30.73 -8.97 14.40
CA ASP A 231 29.76 -8.43 13.45
C ASP A 231 30.08 -8.96 12.04
N TYR A 232 29.18 -9.81 11.56
CA TYR A 232 29.25 -10.50 10.28
C TYR A 232 28.90 -9.51 9.16
N CYS A 233 29.90 -8.89 8.52
CA CYS A 233 29.69 -8.19 7.24
C CYS A 233 29.43 -9.22 6.14
N GLY A 234 28.15 -9.42 5.82
CA GLY A 234 27.73 -10.15 4.63
C GLY A 234 27.85 -9.27 3.39
N ASP A 235 28.72 -9.67 2.47
CA ASP A 235 28.93 -9.09 1.13
C ASP A 235 27.60 -8.97 0.34
N MET A 236 27.09 -7.72 0.20
CA MET A 236 26.19 -7.35 -0.88
C MET A 236 26.99 -6.73 -2.04
N GLU A 237 27.67 -7.57 -2.80
CA GLU A 237 28.18 -7.17 -4.12
C GLU A 237 27.25 -7.64 -5.25
N ASN A 238 26.92 -6.68 -6.12
CA ASN A 238 26.47 -6.84 -7.51
C ASN A 238 25.01 -7.24 -7.78
N TYR A 239 24.12 -6.25 -7.61
CA TYR A 239 23.04 -6.02 -8.58
C TYR A 239 23.23 -4.67 -9.26
N GLN A 240 24.01 -4.68 -10.34
CA GLN A 240 24.10 -3.57 -11.28
C GLN A 240 22.85 -3.63 -12.17
N PHE A 241 21.87 -2.81 -11.82
CA PHE A 241 20.72 -2.50 -12.66
C PHE A 241 20.97 -1.09 -13.22
N ASP A 242 21.25 -1.02 -14.52
CA ASP A 242 21.34 0.23 -15.26
C ASP A 242 19.98 0.92 -15.24
N ASP A 243 19.88 1.99 -14.46
CA ASP A 243 18.83 3.01 -14.53
C ASP A 243 19.49 4.33 -14.06
N ASP A 244 20.37 4.85 -14.90
CA ASP A 244 20.93 6.21 -14.78
C ASP A 244 19.83 7.23 -15.09
N SER A 245 19.01 7.54 -14.09
CA SER A 245 18.33 8.83 -13.89
C SER A 245 17.33 8.69 -12.74
N CYS A 246 17.86 8.57 -11.50
CA CYS A 246 17.25 8.92 -10.21
C CYS A 246 17.89 8.09 -9.08
N LYS A 247 19.15 8.37 -8.76
CA LYS A 247 19.79 7.89 -7.53
C LYS A 247 20.24 9.08 -6.70
N SER A 248 19.40 9.48 -5.77
CA SER A 248 19.85 10.04 -4.50
C SER A 248 18.76 9.73 -3.46
N TYR A 249 19.19 9.07 -2.37
CA TYR A 249 18.44 8.70 -1.17
C TYR A 249 17.42 7.55 -1.27
N SER A 250 17.80 6.38 -0.75
CA SER A 250 16.99 5.65 0.25
C SER A 250 17.76 4.43 0.80
N ASP A 251 18.71 4.67 1.70
CA ASP A 251 19.07 3.68 2.73
C ASP A 251 18.21 3.99 3.95
N PHE A 252 17.09 3.27 4.08
CA PHE A 252 16.30 3.22 5.32
C PHE A 252 15.72 1.81 5.44
N ASP A 253 16.51 0.93 6.06
CA ASP A 253 16.02 -0.32 6.62
C ASP A 253 15.19 0.01 7.86
N MET A 254 13.88 -0.23 7.79
CA MET A 254 12.99 -0.20 8.95
C MET A 254 12.84 -1.62 9.48
N ALA A 255 13.34 -1.84 10.69
CA ALA A 255 13.09 -3.01 11.50
C ALA A 255 11.58 -3.25 11.63
N GLY A 256 11.17 -4.51 11.48
CA GLY A 256 9.80 -4.93 11.75
C GLY A 256 9.59 -5.02 13.25
N ASP A 257 8.82 -4.09 13.81
CA ASP A 257 8.23 -4.25 15.14
C ASP A 257 7.10 -5.29 15.06
N ASP A 258 7.44 -6.50 15.48
CA ASP A 258 6.49 -7.48 15.99
C ASP A 258 6.16 -7.12 17.44
N ASP A 259 5.03 -6.43 17.65
CA ASP A 259 4.19 -6.60 18.85
C ASP A 259 2.93 -5.74 18.69
N PHE A 260 1.78 -6.36 18.40
CA PHE A 260 0.40 -6.00 18.84
C PHE A 260 -0.64 -7.03 18.32
#